data_AF-A0A7C4P633-F1
#
_entry.id   AF-A0A7C4P633-F1
#
_cell.length_a   1.000
_cell.length_b   1.000
_cell.length_c   1.000
_cell.angle_alpha   90.00
_cell.angle_beta   90.00
_cell.angle_gamma   90.00
#
_symmetry.space_group_name_H-M   'P 1'
#
loop_
_entity.id
_entity.type
_entity.pdbx_description
1 polymer ?
#
loop_
_entity_poly.entity_id
_entity_poly.type
_entity_poly.pdbx_seq_one_letter_code
_entity_poly.pdbx_strand_id
1 'polypeptide(L)'
;MAQKQNTQVVESKLRLKAMLLGLFFFLISNNSFADINDDLIENAKNGNTNEVIRLIKAGANVNAKNEYGETALMLAASKGHKDIVEILIKNGAKFESINEELIAYSALGEINKVKELITKGADVNANDNGGWTALMLAALKGHKDIVEILKKAGAK
;
A
#
# COMPACT_ATOMS: atom_id res chain seq x y z
N MET A 1 -9.41 -60.52 20.89
CA MET A 1 -9.69 -59.86 19.59
C MET A 1 -10.25 -58.43 19.75
N ALA A 2 -11.20 -58.19 20.67
CA ALA A 2 -11.80 -56.86 20.90
C ALA A 2 -10.80 -55.74 21.27
N GLN A 3 -9.79 -56.03 22.10
CA GLN A 3 -8.80 -55.03 22.52
C GLN A 3 -7.92 -54.51 21.37
N LYS A 4 -7.56 -55.39 20.41
CA LYS A 4 -6.75 -55.05 19.24
C LYS A 4 -7.52 -54.17 18.24
N GLN A 5 -8.82 -54.45 18.06
CA GLN A 5 -9.70 -53.62 17.23
C GLN A 5 -9.89 -52.21 17.81
N ASN A 6 -10.00 -52.09 19.14
CA ASN A 6 -10.19 -50.78 19.78
C ASN A 6 -8.93 -49.90 19.66
N THR A 7 -7.73 -50.47 19.82
CA THR A 7 -6.46 -49.76 19.62
C THR A 7 -6.30 -49.26 18.18
N GLN A 8 -6.62 -50.09 17.19
CA GLN A 8 -6.50 -49.73 15.78
C GLN A 8 -7.44 -48.59 15.37
N VAL A 9 -8.65 -48.53 15.96
CA VAL A 9 -9.61 -47.43 15.73
C VAL A 9 -9.16 -46.12 16.39
N VAL A 10 -8.50 -46.19 17.54
CA VAL A 10 -7.95 -44.99 18.20
C VAL A 10 -6.78 -44.41 17.38
N GLU A 11 -5.87 -45.26 16.91
CA GLU A 11 -4.74 -44.82 16.08
C GLU A 11 -5.19 -44.20 14.75
N SER A 12 -6.20 -44.78 14.08
CA SER A 12 -6.71 -44.25 12.82
C SER A 12 -7.36 -42.87 13.00
N LYS A 13 -8.12 -42.67 14.08
CA LYS A 13 -8.69 -41.36 14.45
C LYS A 13 -7.61 -40.32 14.77
N LEU A 14 -6.54 -40.72 15.46
CA LEU A 14 -5.43 -39.83 15.79
C LEU A 14 -4.68 -39.39 14.53
N ARG A 15 -4.40 -40.33 13.62
CA ARG A 15 -3.78 -40.05 12.32
C ARG A 15 -4.64 -39.12 11.46
N LEU A 16 -5.95 -39.35 11.41
CA LEU A 16 -6.88 -38.48 10.68
C LEU A 16 -6.90 -37.06 11.26
N LYS A 17 -6.93 -36.92 12.59
CA LYS A 17 -6.83 -35.61 13.25
C LYS A 17 -5.51 -34.89 12.95
N ALA A 18 -4.39 -35.62 12.99
CA ALA A 18 -3.08 -35.05 12.65
C ALA A 18 -3.01 -34.61 11.18
N MET A 19 -3.62 -35.37 10.26
CA MET A 19 -3.70 -35.02 8.85
C MET A 19 -4.59 -33.79 8.61
N LEU A 20 -5.74 -33.69 9.29
CA LEU A 20 -6.62 -32.52 9.21
C LEU A 20 -5.99 -31.28 9.83
N LEU A 21 -5.28 -31.42 10.95
CA LEU A 21 -4.57 -30.31 11.59
C LEU A 21 -3.39 -29.84 10.74
N GLY A 22 -2.65 -30.78 10.14
CA GLY A 22 -1.60 -30.49 9.17
C GLY A 22 -2.14 -29.81 7.91
N LEU A 23 -3.28 -30.26 7.38
CA LEU A 23 -3.96 -29.62 6.25
C LEU A 23 -4.45 -28.22 6.64
N PHE A 24 -4.96 -28.01 7.84
CA PHE A 24 -5.38 -26.69 8.33
C PHE A 24 -4.20 -25.71 8.44
N PHE A 25 -3.07 -26.14 9.01
CA PHE A 25 -1.85 -25.32 9.05
C PHE A 25 -1.27 -25.09 7.65
N PHE A 26 -1.29 -26.10 6.79
CA PHE A 26 -0.88 -25.97 5.40
C PHE A 26 -1.78 -24.98 4.65
N LEU A 27 -3.08 -25.00 4.87
CA LEU A 27 -4.02 -24.06 4.25
C LEU A 27 -3.83 -22.64 4.79
N ILE A 28 -3.54 -22.44 6.08
CA ILE A 28 -3.20 -21.10 6.61
C ILE A 28 -1.85 -20.61 6.04
N SER A 29 -0.87 -21.50 5.89
CA SER A 29 0.47 -21.15 5.40
C SER A 29 0.54 -20.97 3.89
N ASN A 30 -0.37 -21.59 3.13
CA ASN A 30 -0.46 -21.52 1.66
C ASN A 30 -1.68 -20.74 1.16
N ASN A 31 -2.43 -20.08 2.04
CA ASN A 31 -3.47 -19.15 1.64
C ASN A 31 -2.84 -17.88 1.08
N SER A 32 -2.39 -17.97 -0.17
CA SER A 32 -2.28 -16.82 -1.07
C SER A 32 -3.69 -16.42 -1.55
N PHE A 33 -4.62 -16.20 -0.62
CA PHE A 33 -5.58 -15.13 -0.86
C PHE A 33 -4.78 -13.88 -0.55
N ALA A 34 -4.44 -13.10 -1.58
CA ALA A 34 -3.84 -11.79 -1.36
C ALA A 34 -4.64 -11.10 -0.24
N ASP A 35 -3.95 -10.57 0.77
CA ASP A 35 -4.60 -9.82 1.82
C ASP A 35 -5.46 -8.74 1.13
N ILE A 36 -6.71 -8.53 1.57
CA ILE A 36 -7.58 -7.49 1.00
C ILE A 36 -6.88 -6.11 1.00
N ASN A 37 -5.93 -5.92 1.92
CA ASN A 37 -5.05 -4.78 1.99
C ASN A 37 -4.01 -4.76 0.85
N ASP A 38 -3.36 -5.89 0.56
CA ASP A 38 -2.44 -6.03 -0.57
C ASP A 38 -3.17 -5.81 -1.90
N ASP A 39 -4.39 -6.35 -2.03
CA ASP A 39 -5.26 -6.11 -3.18
C ASP A 39 -5.58 -4.61 -3.33
N LEU A 40 -5.86 -3.91 -2.23
CA LEU A 40 -6.12 -2.47 -2.25
C LEU A 40 -4.88 -1.71 -2.73
N ILE A 41 -3.70 -2.07 -2.22
CA ILE A 41 -2.43 -1.45 -2.59
C ILE A 41 -2.13 -1.67 -4.08
N GLU A 42 -2.26 -2.90 -4.58
CA GLU A 42 -1.98 -3.22 -5.98
C GLU A 42 -2.97 -2.55 -6.94
N ASN A 43 -4.27 -2.53 -6.61
CA ASN A 43 -5.27 -1.86 -7.44
C ASN A 43 -5.11 -0.34 -7.42
N ALA A 44 -4.69 0.23 -6.30
CA ALA A 44 -4.36 1.65 -6.21
C ALA A 44 -3.13 2.00 -7.08
N LYS A 45 -2.10 1.16 -7.06
CA LYS A 45 -0.90 1.28 -7.92
C LYS A 45 -1.24 1.20 -9.40
N ASN A 46 -2.17 0.33 -9.79
CA ASN A 46 -2.50 0.08 -11.20
C ASN A 46 -3.59 1.02 -11.76
N GLY A 47 -4.18 1.89 -10.94
CA GLY A 47 -5.21 2.81 -11.41
C GLY A 47 -6.61 2.20 -11.50
N ASN A 48 -6.86 1.10 -10.79
CA ASN A 48 -8.13 0.37 -10.87
C ASN A 48 -9.18 0.97 -9.90
N THR A 49 -9.68 2.16 -10.23
CA THR A 49 -10.55 2.97 -9.35
C THR A 49 -11.79 2.22 -8.84
N ASN A 50 -12.47 1.45 -9.70
CA ASN A 50 -13.65 0.68 -9.30
C ASN A 50 -13.33 -0.38 -8.25
N GLU A 51 -12.16 -1.02 -8.38
CA GLU A 51 -11.74 -2.09 -7.49
C GLU A 51 -11.27 -1.53 -6.15
N VAL A 52 -10.54 -0.40 -6.16
CA VAL A 52 -10.24 0.37 -4.95
C VAL A 52 -11.51 0.68 -4.17
N ILE A 53 -12.56 1.20 -4.82
CA ILE A 53 -13.83 1.52 -4.16
C ILE A 53 -14.48 0.25 -3.60
N ARG A 54 -14.45 -0.86 -4.33
CA ARG A 54 -15.02 -2.14 -3.89
C ARG A 54 -14.32 -2.67 -2.65
N LEU A 55 -12.98 -2.66 -2.63
CA LEU A 55 -12.15 -3.16 -1.54
C LEU A 55 -12.30 -2.31 -0.28
N ILE A 56 -12.33 -0.98 -0.41
CA ILE A 56 -12.62 -0.08 0.71
C ILE A 56 -13.99 -0.40 1.32
N LYS A 57 -15.04 -0.58 0.49
CA LYS A 57 -16.38 -0.97 0.97
C LYS A 57 -16.41 -2.35 1.62
N ALA A 58 -15.53 -3.25 1.21
CA ALA A 58 -15.38 -4.59 1.78
C ALA A 58 -14.55 -4.60 3.07
N GLY A 59 -14.05 -3.45 3.54
CA GLY A 59 -13.37 -3.31 4.82
C GLY A 59 -11.84 -3.35 4.74
N ALA A 60 -11.25 -3.15 3.57
CA ALA A 60 -9.80 -2.99 3.45
C ALA A 60 -9.30 -1.84 4.33
N ASN A 61 -8.20 -2.05 5.06
CA ASN A 61 -7.55 -1.01 5.83
C ASN A 61 -6.80 -0.05 4.89
N VAL A 62 -7.33 1.15 4.70
CA VAL A 62 -6.77 2.18 3.81
C VAL A 62 -5.36 2.66 4.18
N ASN A 63 -4.92 2.41 5.41
CA ASN A 63 -3.58 2.75 5.91
C ASN A 63 -2.69 1.50 6.09
N ALA A 64 -3.09 0.34 5.55
CA ALA A 64 -2.24 -0.83 5.54
C ALA A 64 -0.97 -0.58 4.71
N LYS A 65 0.09 -1.29 5.08
CA LYS A 65 1.39 -1.26 4.41
C LYS A 65 1.74 -2.63 3.87
N ASN A 66 2.30 -2.67 2.67
CA ASN A 66 2.89 -3.89 2.12
C ASN A 66 4.24 -4.20 2.80
N GLU A 67 4.92 -5.26 2.35
CA GLU A 67 6.24 -5.68 2.85
C GLU A 67 7.36 -4.62 2.68
N TYR A 68 7.18 -3.65 1.78
CA TYR A 68 8.10 -2.52 1.54
C TYR A 68 7.75 -1.27 2.36
N GLY A 69 6.71 -1.36 3.21
CA GLY A 69 6.23 -0.24 4.01
C GLY A 69 5.39 0.78 3.23
N GLU A 70 4.94 0.43 2.02
CA GLU A 70 4.19 1.33 1.14
C GLU A 70 2.69 1.20 1.36
N THR A 71 1.98 2.34 1.35
CA THR A 71 0.51 2.38 1.41
C THR A 71 -0.09 2.48 0.01
N ALA A 72 -1.40 2.18 -0.08
CA ALA A 72 -2.17 2.42 -1.30
C ALA A 72 -2.11 3.90 -1.75
N LEU A 73 -2.07 4.83 -0.79
CA LEU A 73 -2.01 6.27 -1.03
C LEU A 73 -0.68 6.67 -1.68
N MET A 74 0.45 6.16 -1.16
CA MET A 74 1.79 6.39 -1.71
C MET A 74 1.88 5.93 -3.16
N LEU A 75 1.44 4.69 -3.43
CA LEU A 75 1.56 4.10 -4.76
C LEU A 75 0.61 4.74 -5.79
N ALA A 76 -0.62 5.08 -5.40
CA ALA A 76 -1.51 5.84 -6.27
C ALA A 76 -0.91 7.20 -6.66
N ALA A 77 -0.33 7.92 -5.68
CA ALA A 77 0.28 9.22 -5.92
C ALA A 77 1.51 9.14 -6.84
N SER A 78 2.44 8.21 -6.57
CA SER A 78 3.65 8.04 -7.40
C SER A 78 3.34 7.65 -8.85
N LYS A 79 2.22 6.92 -9.05
CA LYS A 79 1.75 6.54 -10.39
C LYS A 79 0.94 7.64 -11.08
N GLY A 80 0.45 8.64 -10.35
CA GLY A 80 -0.28 9.78 -10.91
C GLY A 80 -1.81 9.61 -10.88
N HIS A 81 -2.32 8.64 -10.12
CA HIS A 81 -3.75 8.32 -10.03
C HIS A 81 -4.44 9.25 -9.03
N LYS A 82 -4.63 10.51 -9.45
CA LYS A 82 -5.19 11.58 -8.61
C LYS A 82 -6.58 11.25 -8.04
N ASP A 83 -7.44 10.65 -8.85
CA ASP A 83 -8.78 10.23 -8.46
C ASP A 83 -8.75 9.21 -7.32
N ILE A 84 -7.83 8.23 -7.40
CA ILE A 84 -7.63 7.22 -6.35
C ILE A 84 -7.07 7.87 -5.08
N VAL A 85 -6.12 8.80 -5.20
CA VAL A 85 -5.59 9.55 -4.05
C VAL A 85 -6.70 10.29 -3.31
N GLU A 86 -7.59 10.97 -4.03
CA GLU A 86 -8.74 11.66 -3.44
C GLU A 86 -9.71 10.69 -2.75
N ILE A 87 -10.00 9.54 -3.37
CA ILE A 87 -10.83 8.48 -2.78
C ILE A 87 -10.21 7.96 -1.48
N LEU A 88 -8.91 7.66 -1.48
CA LEU A 88 -8.22 7.13 -0.30
C LEU A 88 -8.22 8.14 0.85
N ILE A 89 -7.87 9.40 0.58
CA ILE A 89 -7.88 10.48 1.59
C ILE A 89 -9.29 10.67 2.16
N LYS A 90 -10.33 10.67 1.30
CA LYS A 90 -11.74 10.77 1.74
C LYS A 90 -12.15 9.63 2.68
N ASN A 91 -11.53 8.45 2.55
CA ASN A 91 -11.78 7.30 3.41
C ASN A 91 -10.78 7.19 4.57
N GLY A 92 -10.02 8.24 4.86
CA GLY A 92 -9.17 8.32 6.05
C GLY A 92 -7.73 7.87 5.85
N ALA A 93 -7.27 7.67 4.61
CA ALA A 93 -5.85 7.54 4.32
C ALA A 93 -5.12 8.85 4.62
N LYS A 94 -3.90 8.76 5.16
CA LYS A 94 -3.08 9.92 5.51
C LYS A 94 -1.63 9.67 5.13
N PHE A 95 -0.95 10.72 4.69
CA PHE A 95 0.51 10.71 4.61
C PHE A 95 1.10 10.70 6.03
N GLU A 96 2.21 10.00 6.24
CA GLU A 96 2.85 9.89 7.55
C GLU A 96 3.70 11.11 7.89
N SER A 97 4.10 11.88 6.88
CA SER A 97 4.88 13.09 7.05
C SER A 97 4.58 14.14 5.97
N ILE A 98 4.93 15.39 6.27
CA ILE A 98 4.86 16.50 5.31
C ILE A 98 5.79 16.28 4.09
N ASN A 99 6.87 15.53 4.27
CA ASN A 99 7.82 15.22 3.20
C ASN A 99 7.23 14.21 2.22
N GLU A 100 6.55 13.18 2.74
CA GLU A 100 5.81 12.21 1.93
C GLU A 100 4.68 12.91 1.15
N GLU A 101 3.95 13.81 1.80
CA GLU A 101 2.92 14.63 1.18
C GLU A 101 3.51 15.50 0.04
N LEU A 102 4.69 16.08 0.24
CA LEU A 102 5.39 16.86 -0.80
C LEU A 102 5.78 16.00 -2.00
N ILE A 103 6.34 14.81 -1.78
CA ILE A 103 6.73 13.86 -2.83
C ILE A 103 5.50 13.46 -3.65
N ALA A 104 4.41 13.08 -2.96
CA ALA A 104 3.15 12.69 -3.57
C ALA A 104 2.54 13.80 -4.44
N TYR A 105 2.37 15.00 -3.90
CA TYR A 105 1.75 16.10 -4.65
C TYR A 105 2.64 16.65 -5.76
N SER A 106 3.95 16.49 -5.65
CA SER A 106 4.88 16.77 -6.74
C SER A 106 4.70 15.80 -7.91
N ALA A 107 4.45 14.51 -7.64
CA ALA A 107 4.13 13.52 -8.66
C ALA A 107 2.76 13.74 -9.32
N LEU A 108 1.77 14.19 -8.53
CA LEU A 108 0.40 14.45 -9.00
C LEU A 108 0.25 15.75 -9.80
N GLY A 109 1.21 16.68 -9.73
CA GLY A 109 1.11 17.96 -10.42
C GLY A 109 0.36 19.05 -9.62
N GLU A 110 0.18 18.87 -8.31
CA GLU A 110 -0.59 19.78 -7.45
C GLU A 110 0.24 21.00 -7.00
N ILE A 111 0.44 21.96 -7.91
CA ILE A 111 1.29 23.16 -7.70
C ILE A 111 0.98 23.89 -6.38
N ASN A 112 -0.30 24.08 -6.05
CA ASN A 112 -0.70 24.84 -4.87
C ASN A 112 -0.32 24.10 -3.58
N LYS A 113 -0.54 22.78 -3.55
CA LYS A 113 -0.15 21.93 -2.42
C LYS A 113 1.37 21.91 -2.24
N VAL A 114 2.13 21.76 -3.32
CA VAL A 114 3.59 21.82 -3.27
C VAL A 114 4.09 23.12 -2.65
N LYS A 115 3.57 24.29 -3.08
CA LYS A 115 3.95 25.59 -2.51
C LYS A 115 3.60 25.70 -1.02
N GLU A 116 2.42 25.22 -0.65
CA GLU A 116 1.96 25.21 0.74
C GLU A 116 2.89 24.38 1.63
N LEU A 117 3.27 23.18 1.19
CA LEU A 117 4.11 22.25 1.94
C LEU A 117 5.54 22.78 2.11
N ILE A 118 6.10 23.38 1.06
CA ILE A 118 7.40 24.07 1.14
C ILE A 118 7.33 25.20 2.18
N THR A 119 6.25 26.00 2.16
CA THR A 119 6.07 27.10 3.13
C THR A 119 5.95 26.59 4.57
N LYS A 120 5.35 25.41 4.76
CA LYS A 120 5.24 24.72 6.05
C LYS A 120 6.53 24.05 6.51
N GLY A 121 7.60 24.11 5.71
CA GLY A 121 8.93 23.59 6.08
C GLY A 121 9.16 22.14 5.67
N ALA A 122 8.48 21.64 4.63
CA ALA A 122 8.84 20.35 4.03
C ALA A 122 10.28 20.35 3.53
N ASP A 123 11.03 19.29 3.81
CA ASP A 123 12.38 19.12 3.28
C ASP A 123 12.30 18.72 1.80
N VAL A 124 12.66 19.66 0.93
CA VAL A 124 12.61 19.48 -0.54
C VAL A 124 13.60 18.44 -1.06
N ASN A 125 14.55 17.99 -0.24
CA ASN A 125 15.52 16.94 -0.59
C ASN A 125 15.21 15.59 0.08
N ALA A 126 14.11 15.48 0.83
CA ALA A 126 13.66 14.21 1.35
C ALA A 126 13.33 13.23 0.21
N ASN A 127 13.51 11.94 0.49
CA ASN A 127 13.15 10.85 -0.40
C ASN A 127 12.22 9.85 0.27
N ASP A 128 11.47 9.11 -0.54
CA ASP A 128 10.67 7.98 -0.09
C ASP A 128 11.54 6.72 0.11
N ASN A 129 10.92 5.62 0.52
CA ASN A 129 11.61 4.34 0.74
C ASN A 129 12.31 3.79 -0.53
N GLY A 130 11.89 4.24 -1.72
CA GLY A 130 12.51 3.90 -3.00
C GLY A 130 13.62 4.86 -3.43
N GLY A 131 13.94 5.87 -2.61
CA GLY A 131 14.95 6.89 -2.91
C GLY A 131 14.45 7.99 -3.86
N TRP A 132 13.15 8.07 -4.14
CA TRP A 132 12.59 9.10 -5.01
C TRP A 132 12.37 10.41 -4.27
N THR A 133 12.89 11.50 -4.83
CA THR A 133 12.61 12.86 -4.33
C THR A 133 11.42 13.48 -5.06
N ALA A 134 10.86 14.52 -4.45
CA ALA A 134 9.82 15.36 -5.07
C ALA A 134 10.25 15.88 -6.47
N LEU A 135 11.52 16.29 -6.60
CA LEU A 135 12.08 16.80 -7.85
C LEU A 135 12.15 15.72 -8.92
N MET A 136 12.59 14.51 -8.56
CA MET A 136 12.69 13.38 -9.48
C MET A 136 11.31 13.00 -10.04
N LEU A 137 10.30 12.88 -9.17
CA LEU A 137 8.95 12.52 -9.61
C LEU A 137 8.28 13.62 -10.44
N ALA A 138 8.43 14.90 -10.05
CA ALA A 138 7.91 16.01 -10.84
C ALA A 138 8.55 16.04 -12.25
N ALA A 139 9.86 15.81 -12.34
CA ALA A 139 10.57 15.76 -13.62
C ALA A 139 10.13 14.54 -14.46
N LEU A 140 10.04 13.36 -13.85
CA LEU A 140 9.59 12.13 -14.52
C LEU A 140 8.18 12.27 -15.10
N LYS A 141 7.29 12.97 -14.39
CA LYS A 141 5.90 13.20 -14.80
C LYS A 141 5.73 14.42 -15.72
N GLY A 142 6.79 15.20 -15.95
CA GLY A 142 6.77 16.35 -16.85
C GLY A 142 6.16 17.63 -16.24
N HIS A 143 6.04 17.71 -14.92
CA HIS A 143 5.47 18.86 -14.20
C HIS A 143 6.48 20.01 -14.09
N LYS A 144 6.74 20.67 -15.21
CA LYS A 144 7.80 21.71 -15.35
C LYS A 144 7.70 22.82 -14.30
N ASP A 145 6.51 23.33 -14.03
CA ASP A 145 6.32 24.40 -13.05
C ASP A 145 6.73 23.97 -11.63
N ILE A 146 6.41 22.72 -11.26
CA ILE A 146 6.81 22.14 -9.97
C ILE A 146 8.31 21.93 -9.91
N VAL A 147 8.92 21.45 -10.98
CA VAL A 147 10.38 21.33 -11.09
C VAL A 147 11.06 22.69 -10.83
N GLU A 148 10.56 23.76 -11.45
CA GLU A 148 11.10 25.11 -11.21
C GLU A 148 10.90 25.58 -9.77
N ILE A 149 9.73 25.33 -9.18
CA ILE A 149 9.44 25.67 -7.78
C ILE A 149 10.40 24.95 -6.83
N LEU A 150 10.58 23.64 -7.00
CA LEU A 150 11.46 22.82 -6.17
C LEU A 150 12.93 23.25 -6.30
N LYS A 151 13.40 23.51 -7.52
CA LYS A 151 14.78 24.01 -7.75
C LYS A 151 15.01 25.37 -7.09
N LYS A 152 14.03 26.29 -7.17
CA LYS A 152 14.09 27.58 -6.45
C LYS A 152 14.11 27.41 -4.94
N ALA A 153 13.46 26.36 -4.42
CA ALA A 153 13.49 26.01 -3.01
C ALA A 153 14.75 25.23 -2.58
N GLY A 154 15.69 24.96 -3.50
CA GLY A 154 16.96 24.31 -3.19
C GLY A 154 16.96 22.79 -3.29
N ALA A 155 15.98 22.19 -3.99
CA ALA A 155 16.02 20.78 -4.35
C ALA A 155 17.19 20.48 -5.30
N LYS A 156 17.90 19.37 -5.06
CA LYS A 156 19.09 18.95 -5.81
C LYS A 156 18.91 17.60 -6.46
#